data_AF-A0A523W9V6-F1
#
_entry.id   AF-A0A523W9V6-F1
#
_cell.length_a   1.000
_cell.length_b   1.000
_cell.length_c   1.000
_cell.angle_alpha   90.00
_cell.angle_beta   90.00
_cell.angle_gamma   90.00
#
_symmetry.space_group_name_H-M   'P 1'
#
loop_
_entity.id
_entity.type
_entity.pdbx_description
1 polymer ?
#
loop_
_entity_poly.entity_id
_entity_poly.type
_entity_poly.pdbx_seq_one_letter_code
_entity_poly.pdbx_strand_id
1 'polypeptide(L)'
;MDYLPLPVVQMPFKDECGICGRVFSYSYLKRCQRCKRLFCRDCMVPDVSTGDPTKMLCLNCARRTVSPRSVGKYDPLRRYLMFRAAFTNAVELHFAKIDGIISDNLPMSAFRNEKWWNNSSSSCHAKSWLDAGWRMHEVNLLEGYVVFQKVKSVRTKGYRKKRSRKKAKKPFTPAPYRFPRSRKISKTKAAKLYARLKNLERKRAAMPKYRGSFKPKSAQEKRMYNPEEKPK
;
A
#
# COMPACT_ATOMS: atom_id res chain seq x y z
N MET A 1 44.34 26.29 6.81
CA MET A 1 42.87 26.52 6.99
C MET A 1 42.19 25.62 5.98
N ASP A 2 42.19 24.33 6.28
CA ASP A 2 41.71 23.30 5.34
C ASP A 2 40.23 23.05 5.62
N TYR A 3 39.38 23.61 4.76
CA TYR A 3 37.96 23.33 4.75
C TYR A 3 37.75 21.91 4.19
N LEU A 4 37.49 20.95 5.09
CA LEU A 4 36.98 19.64 4.71
C LEU A 4 35.57 19.80 4.12
N PRO A 5 35.33 19.39 2.86
CA PRO A 5 33.99 19.47 2.28
C PRO A 5 33.04 18.51 2.99
N LEU A 6 31.90 19.03 3.42
CA LEU A 6 30.84 18.26 4.07
C LEU A 6 30.38 17.11 3.15
N PRO A 7 30.13 15.91 3.70
CA PRO A 7 29.71 14.75 2.91
C PRO A 7 28.38 15.06 2.20
N VAL A 8 28.38 14.88 0.88
CA VAL A 8 27.20 14.99 0.03
C VAL A 8 26.22 13.90 0.46
N VAL A 9 25.22 14.26 1.26
CA VAL A 9 24.13 13.36 1.66
C VAL A 9 23.37 13.01 0.38
N GLN A 10 23.62 11.82 -0.16
CA GLN A 10 22.86 11.28 -1.29
C GLN A 10 21.38 11.29 -0.92
N MET A 11 20.62 12.15 -1.61
CA MET A 11 19.18 12.26 -1.40
C MET A 11 18.54 10.90 -1.72
N PRO A 12 17.80 10.28 -0.80
CA PRO A 12 17.17 9.00 -1.08
C PRO A 12 16.20 9.19 -2.24
N PHE A 13 16.31 8.33 -3.26
CA PHE A 13 15.33 8.25 -4.34
C PHE A 13 13.93 8.13 -3.73
N LYS A 14 13.10 9.12 -4.04
CA LYS A 14 11.77 9.33 -3.48
C LYS A 14 10.76 9.07 -4.58
N ASP A 15 9.85 8.14 -4.32
CA ASP A 15 8.78 7.77 -5.23
C ASP A 15 7.41 7.92 -4.54
N GLU A 16 6.36 8.04 -5.35
CA GLU A 16 4.99 8.20 -4.87
C GLU A 16 4.26 6.86 -4.74
N CYS A 17 3.50 6.70 -3.67
CA CYS A 17 2.57 5.58 -3.54
C CYS A 17 1.38 5.73 -4.50
N GLY A 18 1.12 4.72 -5.34
CA GLY A 18 0.04 4.76 -6.34
C GLY A 18 -1.40 4.76 -5.81
N ILE A 19 -1.62 4.69 -4.49
CA ILE A 19 -2.95 4.79 -3.85
C ILE A 19 -3.06 6.11 -3.06
N CYS A 20 -2.19 6.31 -2.07
CA CYS A 20 -2.29 7.47 -1.18
C CYS A 20 -1.63 8.74 -1.73
N GLY A 21 -0.79 8.64 -2.77
CA GLY A 21 -0.10 9.77 -3.40
C GLY A 21 0.91 10.47 -2.50
N ARG A 22 1.34 9.84 -1.39
CA ARG A 22 2.40 10.35 -0.53
C ARG A 22 3.75 9.92 -1.08
N VAL A 23 4.73 10.79 -0.94
CA VAL A 23 6.13 10.55 -1.31
C VAL A 23 6.83 9.80 -0.17
N PHE A 24 7.48 8.70 -0.50
CA PHE A 24 8.24 7.89 0.46
C PHE A 24 9.62 7.54 -0.10
N SER A 25 10.55 7.17 0.79
CA SER A 25 11.81 6.54 0.36
C SER A 25 11.53 5.18 -0.26
N TYR A 26 12.35 4.77 -1.23
CA TYR A 26 12.21 3.47 -1.90
C TYR A 26 12.16 2.27 -0.94
N SER A 27 12.88 2.35 0.20
CA SER A 27 12.88 1.33 1.26
C SER A 27 11.50 1.07 1.92
N TYR A 28 10.62 2.07 1.89
CA TYR A 28 9.28 2.01 2.47
C TYR A 28 8.22 1.60 1.44
N LEU A 29 8.55 1.65 0.15
CA LEU A 29 7.69 1.20 -0.93
C LEU A 29 7.96 -0.27 -1.24
N LYS A 30 6.91 -1.02 -1.59
CA LYS A 30 7.07 -2.35 -2.21
C LYS A 30 6.25 -2.43 -3.48
N ARG A 31 6.63 -3.39 -4.32
CA ARG A 31 5.99 -3.65 -5.60
C ARG A 31 4.84 -4.63 -5.41
N CYS A 32 3.67 -4.28 -5.93
CA CYS A 32 2.53 -5.20 -5.98
C CYS A 32 2.78 -6.29 -7.04
N GLN A 33 2.58 -7.55 -6.68
CA GLN A 33 2.79 -8.69 -7.59
C GLN A 33 1.84 -8.67 -8.81
N ARG A 34 0.61 -8.17 -8.65
CA ARG A 34 -0.39 -8.12 -9.74
C ARG A 34 -0.23 -6.94 -10.69
N CYS A 35 -0.17 -5.72 -10.16
CA CYS A 35 -0.14 -4.50 -10.99
C CYS A 35 1.25 -3.92 -11.19
N LYS A 36 2.29 -4.51 -10.58
CA LYS A 36 3.71 -4.14 -10.72
C LYS A 36 4.07 -2.69 -10.37
N ARG A 37 3.17 -1.95 -9.70
CA ARG A 37 3.37 -0.58 -9.21
C ARG A 37 3.87 -0.54 -7.77
N LEU A 38 4.45 0.59 -7.36
CA LEU A 38 4.95 0.84 -6.01
C LEU A 38 3.86 1.40 -5.09
N PHE A 39 3.82 0.87 -3.86
CA PHE A 39 2.88 1.30 -2.81
C PHE A 39 3.56 1.27 -1.45
N CYS A 40 3.10 2.12 -0.52
CA CYS A 40 3.56 2.10 0.86
C CYS A 40 3.02 0.86 1.61
N ARG A 41 3.68 0.49 2.71
CA ARG A 41 3.31 -0.67 3.55
C ARG A 41 1.84 -0.65 3.97
N ASP A 42 1.31 0.51 4.34
CA ASP A 42 -0.10 0.67 4.73
C ASP A 42 -1.10 0.45 3.58
N CYS A 43 -0.66 0.65 2.33
CA CYS A 43 -1.49 0.46 1.14
C CYS A 43 -1.32 -0.94 0.52
N MET A 44 -0.66 -1.85 1.23
CA MET A 44 -0.45 -3.22 0.81
C MET A 44 -0.89 -4.20 1.90
N VAL A 45 -1.29 -5.38 1.44
CA VAL A 45 -1.71 -6.50 2.27
C VAL A 45 -1.04 -7.75 1.68
N PRO A 46 -0.65 -8.73 2.51
CA PRO A 46 -0.28 -10.04 2.01
C PRO A 46 -1.43 -10.66 1.18
N ASP A 47 -1.12 -11.70 0.41
CA ASP A 47 -2.09 -12.30 -0.48
C ASP A 47 -3.25 -12.91 0.31
N VAL A 48 -4.44 -12.34 0.14
CA VAL A 48 -5.64 -12.76 0.87
C VAL A 48 -6.12 -14.15 0.43
N SER A 49 -5.77 -14.59 -0.79
CA SER A 49 -6.19 -15.91 -1.29
C SER A 49 -5.37 -17.05 -0.67
N THR A 50 -4.06 -16.84 -0.54
CA THR A 50 -3.12 -17.90 -0.15
C THR A 50 -2.65 -17.73 1.30
N GLY A 51 -2.75 -16.53 1.88
CA GLY A 51 -2.19 -16.20 3.19
C GLY A 51 -0.68 -15.97 3.19
N ASP A 52 -0.03 -16.10 2.02
CA ASP A 52 1.42 -15.99 1.88
C ASP A 52 1.93 -14.58 2.25
N PRO A 53 2.79 -14.44 3.27
CA PRO A 53 3.33 -13.14 3.68
C PRO A 53 4.35 -12.58 2.68
N THR A 54 4.87 -13.42 1.78
CA THR A 54 5.84 -13.04 0.74
C THR A 54 5.18 -12.36 -0.47
N LYS A 55 3.92 -12.70 -0.76
CA LYS A 55 3.17 -12.15 -1.89
C LYS A 55 2.40 -10.90 -1.46
N MET A 56 2.98 -9.74 -1.70
CA MET A 56 2.34 -8.45 -1.38
C MET A 56 1.45 -7.94 -2.53
N LEU A 57 0.20 -7.64 -2.21
CA LEU A 57 -0.79 -7.04 -3.11
C LEU A 57 -1.18 -5.65 -2.62
N CYS A 58 -1.39 -4.71 -3.54
CA CYS A 58 -1.98 -3.42 -3.16
C CYS A 58 -3.47 -3.58 -2.84
N LEU A 59 -4.03 -2.68 -2.01
CA LEU A 59 -5.44 -2.75 -1.58
C LEU A 59 -6.45 -2.86 -2.74
N ASN A 60 -6.18 -2.22 -3.87
CA ASN A 60 -7.04 -2.34 -5.06
C ASN A 60 -6.97 -3.74 -5.72
N CYS A 61 -5.80 -4.38 -5.70
CA CYS A 61 -5.62 -5.73 -6.24
C CYS A 61 -6.18 -6.78 -5.27
N ALA A 62 -5.97 -6.59 -3.97
CA ALA A 62 -6.56 -7.43 -2.93
C ALA A 62 -8.09 -7.38 -2.97
N ARG A 63 -8.68 -6.18 -3.10
CA ARG A 63 -10.14 -6.00 -3.25
C ARG A 63 -10.74 -6.83 -4.39
N ARG A 64 -10.04 -6.94 -5.53
CA ARG A 64 -10.54 -7.75 -6.67
C ARG A 64 -10.52 -9.24 -6.38
N THR A 65 -9.67 -9.70 -5.45
CA THR A 65 -9.63 -11.10 -5.00
C THR A 65 -10.82 -11.39 -4.06
N VAL A 66 -11.02 -10.56 -3.04
CA VAL A 66 -12.05 -10.81 -2.01
C VAL A 66 -13.47 -10.49 -2.47
N SER A 67 -13.62 -9.48 -3.33
CA SER A 67 -14.90 -9.11 -3.92
C SER A 67 -14.72 -9.05 -5.44
N PRO A 68 -14.67 -10.21 -6.13
CA PRO A 68 -14.69 -10.21 -7.58
C PRO A 68 -15.93 -9.44 -8.03
N ARG A 69 -15.78 -8.67 -9.10
CA ARG A 69 -16.91 -7.94 -9.66
C ARG A 69 -17.97 -8.97 -10.04
N SER A 70 -19.21 -8.81 -9.57
CA SER A 70 -20.29 -9.71 -9.97
C SER A 70 -20.39 -9.71 -11.49
N VAL A 71 -20.13 -10.88 -12.06
CA VAL A 71 -20.20 -11.14 -13.49
C VAL A 71 -21.67 -11.44 -13.75
N GLY A 72 -22.34 -10.65 -14.60
CA GLY A 72 -23.72 -10.98 -14.98
C GLY A 72 -23.74 -12.34 -15.70
N LYS A 73 -24.84 -13.10 -15.57
CA LYS A 73 -24.98 -14.45 -16.19
C LYS A 73 -24.49 -14.48 -17.65
N TYR A 74 -24.85 -13.48 -18.44
CA TYR A 74 -24.52 -13.41 -19.88
C TYR A 74 -23.20 -12.68 -20.22
N ASP A 75 -22.39 -12.28 -19.24
CA ASP A 75 -21.11 -11.60 -19.49
C ASP A 75 -20.04 -12.48 -20.19
N PRO A 76 -19.98 -13.81 -20.00
CA PRO A 76 -19.14 -14.67 -20.83
C PRO A 76 -19.47 -14.58 -22.32
N LEU A 77 -20.77 -14.58 -22.67
CA LEU A 77 -21.24 -14.40 -24.05
C LEU A 77 -20.82 -13.03 -24.60
N ARG A 78 -20.98 -11.98 -23.80
CA ARG A 78 -20.48 -10.64 -24.13
C ARG A 78 -18.98 -10.65 -24.45
N ARG A 79 -18.16 -11.26 -23.61
CA ARG A 79 -16.70 -11.37 -23.82
C ARG A 79 -16.36 -12.17 -25.08
N TYR A 80 -17.05 -13.27 -25.32
CA TYR A 80 -16.88 -14.09 -26.52
C TYR A 80 -17.15 -13.28 -27.80
N LEU A 81 -18.27 -12.57 -27.84
CA LEU A 81 -18.62 -11.72 -28.98
C LEU A 81 -17.66 -10.54 -29.15
N MET A 82 -17.19 -9.92 -28.05
CA MET A 82 -16.16 -8.89 -28.11
C MET A 82 -14.85 -9.40 -28.72
N PHE A 83 -14.44 -10.63 -28.39
CA PHE A 83 -13.26 -11.25 -28.98
C PHE A 83 -13.47 -11.53 -30.47
N ARG A 84 -14.62 -12.10 -30.86
CA ARG A 84 -14.97 -12.36 -32.26
C ARG A 84 -15.07 -11.09 -33.10
N ALA A 85 -15.42 -9.95 -32.50
CA ALA A 85 -15.54 -8.67 -33.19
C ALA A 85 -14.23 -8.19 -33.83
N ALA A 86 -13.08 -8.71 -33.40
CA ALA A 86 -11.81 -8.42 -34.02
C ALA A 86 -11.63 -9.09 -35.41
N PHE A 87 -12.36 -10.18 -35.68
CA PHE A 87 -12.11 -11.04 -36.84
C PHE A 87 -13.31 -11.15 -37.78
N THR A 88 -14.55 -11.10 -37.27
CA THR A 88 -15.75 -11.33 -38.08
C THR A 88 -16.79 -10.23 -37.89
N ASN A 89 -17.63 -10.05 -38.92
CA ASN A 89 -18.76 -9.12 -38.90
C ASN A 89 -20.10 -9.82 -38.61
N ALA A 90 -20.16 -11.13 -38.78
CA ALA A 90 -21.29 -11.98 -38.43
C ALA A 90 -20.77 -13.22 -37.68
N VAL A 91 -21.57 -13.72 -36.73
CA VAL A 91 -21.27 -14.95 -36.00
C VAL A 91 -22.57 -15.71 -35.82
N GLU A 92 -22.59 -16.93 -36.33
CA GLU A 92 -23.64 -17.90 -36.06
C GLU A 92 -23.28 -18.72 -34.81
N LEU A 93 -24.25 -18.90 -33.91
CA LEU A 93 -24.09 -19.68 -32.69
C LEU A 93 -25.32 -20.56 -32.46
N HIS A 94 -25.09 -21.87 -32.35
CA HIS A 94 -26.11 -22.78 -31.85
C HIS A 94 -26.36 -22.60 -30.35
N PHE A 95 -27.57 -22.89 -29.89
CA PHE A 95 -27.95 -22.81 -28.47
C PHE A 95 -27.02 -23.61 -27.56
N ALA A 96 -26.66 -24.84 -27.95
CA ALA A 96 -25.71 -25.65 -27.21
C ALA A 96 -24.33 -24.99 -27.05
N LYS A 97 -23.89 -24.22 -28.07
CA LYS A 97 -22.63 -23.47 -27.99
C LYS A 97 -22.76 -22.28 -27.04
N ILE A 98 -23.91 -21.61 -27.04
CA ILE A 98 -24.21 -20.49 -26.15
C ILE A 98 -24.24 -20.97 -24.69
N ASP A 99 -24.87 -22.10 -24.39
CA ASP A 99 -24.87 -22.71 -23.06
C ASP A 99 -23.44 -23.00 -22.58
N GLY A 100 -22.61 -23.59 -23.45
CA GLY A 100 -21.20 -23.83 -23.16
C GLY A 100 -20.41 -22.54 -22.90
N ILE A 101 -20.71 -21.45 -23.62
CA ILE A 101 -20.05 -20.14 -23.42
C ILE A 101 -20.48 -19.51 -22.10
N ILE A 102 -21.78 -19.54 -21.77
CA ILE A 102 -22.33 -18.99 -20.53
C ILE A 102 -21.92 -19.84 -19.32
N SER A 103 -21.58 -21.11 -19.55
CA SER A 103 -21.38 -22.13 -18.49
C SER A 103 -22.61 -22.31 -17.62
N ASP A 104 -23.79 -22.07 -18.20
CA ASP A 104 -25.11 -22.22 -17.60
C ASP A 104 -26.12 -22.42 -18.74
N ASN A 105 -27.26 -23.04 -18.43
CA ASN A 105 -28.29 -23.34 -19.42
C ASN A 105 -29.13 -22.10 -19.74
N LEU A 106 -29.46 -21.95 -21.02
CA LEU A 106 -30.47 -21.02 -21.52
C LEU A 106 -31.84 -21.37 -20.93
N PRO A 107 -32.65 -20.37 -20.56
CA PRO A 107 -33.99 -20.61 -20.05
C PRO A 107 -34.89 -21.16 -21.17
N MET A 108 -35.92 -21.94 -20.80
CA MET A 108 -36.90 -22.49 -21.76
C MET A 108 -37.57 -21.42 -22.63
N SER A 109 -37.65 -20.18 -22.15
CA SER A 109 -38.17 -19.04 -22.91
C SER A 109 -37.30 -18.69 -24.13
N ALA A 110 -36.00 -18.95 -24.09
CA ALA A 110 -35.10 -18.74 -25.24
C ALA A 110 -35.38 -19.75 -26.37
N PHE A 111 -35.83 -20.96 -26.04
CA PHE A 111 -36.16 -22.01 -27.00
C PHE A 111 -37.57 -21.88 -27.55
N ARG A 112 -38.52 -21.38 -26.75
CA ARG A 112 -39.95 -21.28 -27.15
C ARG A 112 -40.29 -19.98 -27.85
N ASN A 113 -39.65 -18.87 -27.46
CA ASN A 113 -40.06 -17.55 -27.87
C ASN A 113 -38.93 -16.82 -28.59
N GLU A 114 -39.10 -16.56 -29.89
CA GLU A 114 -38.18 -15.72 -30.67
C GLU A 114 -38.04 -14.31 -30.08
N LYS A 115 -39.13 -13.78 -29.49
CA LYS A 115 -39.12 -12.47 -28.79
C LYS A 115 -38.09 -12.39 -27.65
N TRP A 116 -37.63 -13.51 -27.11
CA TRP A 116 -36.57 -13.54 -26.11
C TRP A 116 -35.24 -13.04 -26.68
N TRP A 117 -34.99 -13.29 -27.98
CA TRP A 117 -33.78 -12.87 -28.69
C TRP A 117 -33.82 -11.42 -29.20
N ASN A 118 -34.78 -10.62 -28.74
CA ASN A 118 -34.93 -9.23 -29.16
C ASN A 118 -33.70 -8.37 -28.79
N ASN A 119 -33.57 -7.22 -29.45
CA ASN A 119 -32.48 -6.26 -29.20
C ASN A 119 -32.87 -5.18 -28.17
N SER A 120 -33.60 -5.52 -27.11
CA SER A 120 -34.01 -4.55 -26.07
C SER A 120 -32.94 -4.38 -24.99
N SER A 121 -32.47 -3.16 -24.74
CA SER A 121 -31.51 -2.90 -23.65
C SER A 121 -32.09 -3.07 -22.24
N SER A 122 -33.40 -3.27 -22.09
CA SER A 122 -34.05 -3.52 -20.80
C SER A 122 -33.76 -4.92 -20.26
N SER A 123 -33.53 -5.90 -21.14
CA SER A 123 -33.29 -7.27 -20.73
C SER A 123 -31.79 -7.53 -20.50
N CYS A 124 -31.50 -8.31 -19.45
CA CYS A 124 -30.12 -8.59 -19.04
C CYS A 124 -29.35 -9.42 -20.08
N HIS A 125 -30.03 -10.32 -20.79
CA HIS A 125 -29.48 -11.11 -21.88
C HIS A 125 -29.17 -10.23 -23.09
N ALA A 126 -30.11 -9.43 -23.57
CA ALA A 126 -29.87 -8.64 -24.77
C ALA A 126 -28.84 -7.54 -24.59
N LYS A 127 -28.79 -6.96 -23.40
CA LYS A 127 -27.72 -6.05 -23.00
C LYS A 127 -26.32 -6.65 -23.18
N SER A 128 -26.15 -7.97 -23.05
CA SER A 128 -24.84 -8.61 -23.17
C SER A 128 -24.23 -8.50 -24.57
N TRP A 129 -24.99 -8.81 -25.63
CA TRP A 129 -24.51 -8.66 -27.01
C TRP A 129 -24.54 -7.21 -27.48
N LEU A 130 -25.51 -6.42 -27.04
CA LEU A 130 -25.56 -4.98 -27.34
C LEU A 130 -24.34 -4.23 -26.76
N ASP A 131 -23.96 -4.50 -25.50
CA ASP A 131 -22.78 -3.91 -24.86
C ASP A 131 -21.46 -4.46 -25.45
N ALA A 132 -21.50 -5.57 -26.21
CA ALA A 132 -20.39 -6.07 -27.02
C ALA A 132 -20.32 -5.40 -28.40
N GLY A 133 -21.34 -4.64 -28.81
CA GLY A 133 -21.44 -4.02 -30.13
C GLY A 133 -22.08 -4.90 -31.21
N TRP A 134 -22.83 -5.91 -30.80
CA TRP A 134 -23.53 -6.85 -31.67
C TRP A 134 -25.04 -6.69 -31.54
N ARG A 135 -25.77 -7.05 -32.58
CA ARG A 135 -27.23 -7.18 -32.57
C ARG A 135 -27.59 -8.57 -33.08
N MET A 136 -28.66 -9.13 -32.54
CA MET A 136 -29.29 -10.30 -33.14
C MET A 136 -29.85 -9.88 -34.50
N HIS A 137 -29.50 -10.64 -35.54
CA HIS A 137 -29.97 -10.46 -36.92
C HIS A 137 -31.09 -11.46 -37.23
N GLU A 138 -30.85 -12.73 -36.93
CA GLU A 138 -31.79 -13.83 -37.22
C GLU A 138 -31.69 -14.89 -36.12
N VAL A 139 -32.82 -15.56 -35.85
CA VAL A 139 -32.88 -16.72 -34.98
C VAL A 139 -33.76 -17.80 -35.60
N ASN A 140 -33.26 -19.03 -35.61
CA ASN A 140 -34.01 -20.19 -36.03
C ASN A 140 -34.19 -21.11 -34.81
N LEU A 141 -35.43 -21.24 -34.34
CA LEU A 141 -35.76 -22.06 -33.17
C LEU A 141 -35.82 -23.56 -33.50
N LEU A 142 -36.07 -23.92 -34.76
CA LEU A 142 -36.17 -25.32 -35.21
C LEU A 142 -34.79 -25.98 -35.28
N GLU A 143 -33.85 -25.28 -35.93
CA GLU A 143 -32.45 -25.74 -36.04
C GLU A 143 -31.59 -25.30 -34.84
N GLY A 144 -32.10 -24.38 -34.03
CA GLY A 144 -31.52 -23.99 -32.75
C GLY A 144 -30.27 -23.13 -32.87
N TYR A 145 -30.25 -22.15 -33.78
CA TYR A 145 -29.14 -21.21 -33.96
C TYR A 145 -29.59 -19.75 -33.98
N VAL A 146 -28.62 -18.86 -33.68
CA VAL A 146 -28.78 -17.40 -33.72
C VAL A 146 -27.61 -16.79 -34.47
N VAL A 147 -27.93 -15.87 -35.37
CA VAL A 147 -26.94 -15.07 -36.10
C VAL A 147 -26.84 -13.69 -35.44
N PHE A 148 -25.65 -13.38 -34.95
CA PHE A 148 -25.29 -12.05 -34.47
C PHE A 148 -24.56 -11.28 -35.56
N GLN A 149 -24.93 -10.02 -35.75
CA GLN A 149 -24.25 -9.10 -36.67
C GLN A 149 -23.63 -7.93 -35.91
N LYS A 150 -22.40 -7.60 -36.27
CA LYS A 150 -21.64 -6.50 -35.69
C LYS A 150 -22.22 -5.18 -36.17
N VAL A 151 -22.53 -4.30 -35.23
CA VAL A 151 -23.03 -2.97 -35.56
C VAL A 151 -21.83 -2.07 -35.89
N LYS A 152 -21.69 -1.69 -37.17
CA LYS A 152 -20.59 -0.83 -37.67
C LYS A 152 -20.44 0.51 -36.92
N SER A 153 -21.47 0.94 -36.20
CA SER A 153 -21.57 2.29 -35.61
C SER A 153 -21.68 2.32 -34.08
N VAL A 154 -21.24 1.30 -33.35
CA VAL A 154 -21.03 1.52 -31.92
C VAL A 154 -19.74 2.32 -31.80
N ARG A 155 -19.85 3.66 -31.80
CA ARG A 155 -18.91 4.51 -31.07
C ARG A 155 -18.73 3.78 -29.78
N THR A 156 -17.58 3.13 -29.57
CA THR A 156 -17.26 2.54 -28.27
C THR A 156 -17.54 3.70 -27.35
N LYS A 157 -18.63 3.64 -26.58
CA LYS A 157 -18.78 4.42 -25.37
C LYS A 157 -17.71 3.76 -24.51
N GLY A 158 -16.46 4.11 -24.82
CA GLY A 158 -15.33 3.83 -24.02
C GLY A 158 -15.82 4.42 -22.73
N TYR A 159 -16.11 3.55 -21.79
CA TYR A 159 -16.06 3.90 -20.42
C TYR A 159 -14.57 4.19 -20.12
N ARG A 160 -13.91 5.08 -20.89
CA ARG A 160 -13.48 6.37 -20.34
C ARG A 160 -14.63 6.82 -19.44
N LYS A 161 -14.66 6.24 -18.23
CA LYS A 161 -14.49 7.06 -17.06
C LYS A 161 -13.55 8.16 -17.54
N LYS A 162 -14.11 9.31 -17.93
CA LYS A 162 -13.66 10.54 -17.33
C LYS A 162 -13.61 10.13 -15.85
N ARG A 163 -12.47 9.60 -15.42
CA ARG A 163 -11.86 10.02 -14.18
C ARG A 163 -11.88 11.52 -14.40
N SER A 164 -13.00 12.16 -14.09
CA SER A 164 -12.92 13.52 -13.67
C SER A 164 -11.92 13.35 -12.55
N ARG A 165 -10.68 13.75 -12.83
CA ARG A 165 -9.80 14.16 -11.78
C ARG A 165 -10.43 15.45 -11.24
N LYS A 166 -11.69 15.40 -10.78
CA LYS A 166 -11.98 15.93 -9.47
C LYS A 166 -11.00 15.16 -8.60
N LYS A 167 -9.77 15.68 -8.51
CA LYS A 167 -8.83 15.34 -7.45
C LYS A 167 -9.75 15.30 -6.24
N ALA A 168 -9.93 14.14 -5.62
CA ALA A 168 -10.68 14.07 -4.38
C ALA A 168 -10.08 15.19 -3.54
N LYS A 169 -10.87 16.24 -3.27
CA LYS A 169 -10.39 17.37 -2.49
C LYS A 169 -10.20 16.75 -1.11
N LYS A 170 -8.93 16.42 -0.85
CA LYS A 170 -8.39 15.72 0.31
C LYS A 170 -8.68 14.21 0.28
N PRO A 171 -7.64 13.35 0.24
CA PRO A 171 -7.85 11.95 0.62
C PRO A 171 -8.34 11.95 2.07
N PHE A 172 -9.14 10.95 2.42
CA PHE A 172 -9.33 10.48 3.81
C PHE A 172 -8.22 11.02 4.70
N THR A 173 -8.53 12.01 5.55
CA THR A 173 -7.58 12.50 6.53
C THR A 173 -7.28 11.28 7.39
N PRO A 174 -6.10 10.65 7.26
CA PRO A 174 -5.79 9.53 8.14
C PRO A 174 -5.99 10.07 9.56
N ALA A 175 -6.64 9.29 10.43
CA ALA A 175 -6.65 9.62 11.84
C ALA A 175 -5.19 9.94 12.21
N PRO A 176 -4.89 11.14 12.74
CA PRO A 176 -3.53 11.58 12.93
C PRO A 176 -2.80 10.50 13.71
N TYR A 177 -1.77 9.91 13.10
CA TYR A 177 -0.92 8.94 13.76
C TYR A 177 -0.30 9.66 14.96
N ARG A 178 -0.83 9.39 16.15
CA ARG A 178 -0.28 9.92 17.38
C ARG A 178 1.06 9.21 17.55
N PHE A 179 2.16 9.89 17.22
CA PHE A 179 3.46 9.46 17.73
C PHE A 179 3.27 9.21 19.23
N PRO A 180 3.56 8.00 19.76
CA PRO A 180 3.49 7.78 21.19
C PRO A 180 4.40 8.82 21.82
N ARG A 181 3.80 9.80 22.52
CA ARG A 181 4.57 10.86 23.17
C ARG A 181 5.48 10.16 24.16
N SER A 182 6.79 10.23 23.95
CA SER A 182 7.75 9.93 25.02
C SER A 182 7.30 10.74 26.24
N ARG A 183 6.99 10.04 27.34
CA ARG A 183 6.52 10.69 28.57
C ARG A 183 7.64 11.62 29.03
N LYS A 184 7.43 12.94 28.95
CA LYS A 184 8.36 13.91 29.49
C LYS A 184 8.54 13.62 30.99
N ILE A 185 9.78 13.59 31.44
CA ILE A 185 10.13 13.34 32.85
C ILE A 185 9.46 14.43 33.71
N SER A 186 8.81 14.05 34.83
CA SER A 186 8.15 15.01 35.71
C SER A 186 9.15 16.02 36.28
N LYS A 187 8.70 17.25 36.56
CA LYS A 187 9.56 18.30 37.18
C LYS A 187 10.24 17.79 38.45
N THR A 188 9.53 17.00 39.25
CA THR A 188 10.06 16.33 40.45
C THR A 188 11.16 15.31 40.14
N LYS A 189 11.02 14.50 39.08
CA LYS A 189 12.02 13.50 38.71
C LYS A 189 13.25 14.14 38.05
N ALA A 190 13.06 15.22 37.28
CA ALA A 190 14.14 16.05 36.76
C ALA A 190 14.93 16.74 37.89
N ALA A 191 14.24 17.30 38.89
CA ALA A 191 14.87 17.91 40.06
C ALA A 191 15.66 16.89 40.89
N LYS A 192 15.09 15.70 41.13
CA LYS A 192 15.80 14.60 41.81
C LYS A 192 17.05 14.17 41.04
N LEU A 193 16.98 14.08 39.70
CA LEU A 193 18.13 13.74 38.86
C LEU A 193 19.22 14.83 38.94
N TYR A 194 18.83 16.11 38.85
CA TYR A 194 19.74 17.25 38.96
C TYR A 194 20.44 17.29 40.33
N ALA A 195 19.68 17.11 41.42
CA ALA A 195 20.24 17.01 42.76
C ALA A 195 21.23 15.84 42.89
N ARG A 196 20.91 14.70 42.27
CA ARG A 196 21.79 13.52 42.25
C ARG A 196 23.10 13.80 41.50
N LEU A 197 23.03 14.47 40.34
CA LEU A 197 24.20 14.91 39.58
C LEU A 197 25.06 15.88 40.39
N LYS A 198 24.46 16.89 41.03
CA LYS A 198 25.18 17.84 41.89
C LYS A 198 25.82 17.18 43.11
N ASN A 199 25.23 16.11 43.65
CA ASN A 199 25.83 15.34 44.75
C ASN A 199 27.01 14.49 44.26
N LEU A 200 26.92 13.92 43.05
CA LEU A 200 28.05 13.23 42.42
C LEU A 200 29.18 14.21 42.08
N GLU A 201 28.88 15.39 41.55
CA GLU A 201 29.85 16.46 41.34
C GLU A 201 30.54 16.85 42.65
N ARG A 202 29.78 17.06 43.73
CA ARG A 202 30.35 17.34 45.06
C ARG A 202 31.23 16.19 45.57
N LYS A 203 30.81 14.94 45.39
CA LYS A 203 31.63 13.78 45.75
C LYS A 203 32.90 13.66 44.91
N ARG A 204 32.84 14.01 43.62
CA ARG A 204 34.02 14.02 42.72
C ARG A 204 34.98 15.16 43.06
N ALA A 205 34.46 16.34 43.42
CA ALA A 205 35.24 17.50 43.81
C ALA A 205 35.80 17.39 45.24
N ALA A 206 35.15 16.61 46.11
CA ALA A 206 35.70 16.23 47.40
C ALA A 206 36.88 15.27 47.16
N MET A 207 38.08 15.85 47.01
CA MET A 207 39.34 15.11 47.06
C MET A 207 39.32 14.16 48.26
N PRO A 208 39.68 12.87 48.10
CA PRO A 208 39.89 11.99 49.24
C PRO A 208 40.95 12.62 50.13
N LYS A 209 40.56 13.13 51.30
CA LYS A 209 41.52 13.46 52.36
C LYS A 209 42.09 12.13 52.85
N TYR A 210 43.13 11.65 52.19
CA TYR A 210 44.04 10.71 52.84
C TYR A 210 44.52 11.42 54.09
N ARG A 211 44.12 10.93 55.28
CA ARG A 211 44.76 11.29 56.54
C ARG A 211 46.15 10.64 56.52
N GLY A 212 47.04 11.22 55.72
CA GLY A 212 48.45 10.86 55.71
C GLY A 212 49.02 11.17 57.07
N SER A 213 49.35 10.13 57.82
CA SER A 213 50.09 10.19 59.06
C SER A 213 51.47 10.81 58.80
N PHE A 214 51.59 12.13 58.91
CA PHE A 214 52.88 12.69 59.28
C PHE A 214 53.12 12.25 60.73
N LYS A 215 53.91 11.19 60.91
CA LYS A 215 54.45 10.86 62.24
C LYS A 215 55.16 12.12 62.74
N PRO A 216 54.86 12.63 63.94
CA PRO A 216 55.60 13.76 64.49
C PRO A 216 57.09 13.38 64.60
N LYS A 217 57.97 14.30 64.19
CA LYS A 217 59.43 14.13 64.26
C LYS A 217 59.87 13.70 65.67
N SER A 218 60.84 12.79 65.75
CA SER A 218 61.30 12.25 67.02
C SER A 218 61.99 13.33 67.87
N ALA A 219 62.06 13.14 69.19
CA ALA A 219 62.70 14.12 70.09
C ALA A 219 64.19 14.37 69.75
N GLN A 220 64.86 13.41 69.10
CA GLN A 220 66.25 13.55 68.65
C GLN A 220 66.38 14.51 67.46
N GLU A 221 65.46 14.44 66.49
CA GLU A 221 65.47 15.33 65.31
C GLU A 221 65.21 16.79 65.66
N LYS A 222 64.51 17.06 66.78
CA LYS A 222 64.29 18.42 67.29
C LYS A 222 65.49 18.99 68.05
N ARG A 223 66.36 18.13 68.60
CA ARG A 223 67.55 18.54 69.37
C ARG A 223 68.74 18.91 68.49
N MET A 224 68.81 18.39 67.25
CA MET A 224 69.93 18.65 66.34
C MET A 224 69.87 19.99 65.60
N TYR A 225 68.82 20.78 65.79
CA TYR A 225 68.71 22.10 65.18
C TYR A 225 68.61 23.17 66.29
N ASN A 226 69.75 23.52 66.85
CA ASN A 226 69.89 24.72 67.69
C ASN A 226 70.22 25.91 66.78
N PRO A 227 69.31 26.90 66.60
CA PRO A 227 69.56 28.04 65.72
C PRO A 227 70.59 29.06 66.26
N GLU A 228 71.18 28.85 67.44
CA GLU A 228 72.09 29.82 68.09
C GLU A 228 73.58 29.41 68.12
N GLU A 229 73.98 28.26 67.57
CA GLU A 229 75.41 27.94 67.41
C GLU A 229 75.94 28.49 66.07
N LYS A 230 76.73 29.57 66.14
CA LYS A 230 77.55 30.01 64.99
C LYS A 230 78.70 29.01 64.78
N PRO A 231 78.88 28.45 63.57
CA PRO A 231 80.06 27.64 63.28
C PRO A 231 81.33 28.51 63.39
N LYS A 232 82.38 27.93 64.00
CA LYS A 232 83.73 28.51 64.04
C LYS A 232 84.33 28.62 62.65
#